data_AF-A0A126NWE1-F1
#
_entry.id   AF-A0A126NWE1-F1
#
_cell.length_a   1.000
_cell.length_b   1.000
_cell.length_c   1.000
_cell.angle_alpha   90.00
_cell.angle_beta   90.00
_cell.angle_gamma   90.00
#
_symmetry.space_group_name_H-M   'P 1'
#
loop_
_entity.id
_entity.type
_entity.pdbx_description
1 polymer ?
#
loop_
_entity_poly.entity_id
_entity_poly.type
_entity_poly.pdbx_seq_one_letter_code
_entity_poly.pdbx_strand_id
1 'polypeptide(L)'
;MERIDLFQLYSIGSELHPIAVVVSDDTTVGRLFMPLMNASAAIERLLGPDAPARLDFCRPDAALLRRELGNLQNTYFRDGEGNWTFPPDGNLKIEAWRMYGAKNAMAAFEAVFRTDMQRSATYLVPKRGTYDLGDLVDRANETFPPEVRVTMGPLANDEYISAGRCYAFGLYTASGYHSCRAIEAVFREYYRLFTGKADNGKEQWGDLIGGLEKCSGALVPEPKTLSHIRHVKDFDRNPLAHVRAVLDATDADMLFAYSKVTITAMAAEINKKRLAGSPVLALAVSNAAAS
;
A
#
# COMPACT_ATOMS: atom_id res chain seq x y z
N MET A 1 3.64 2.78 2.30
CA MET A 1 2.72 3.89 2.58
C MET A 1 1.58 3.30 3.38
N GLU A 2 1.17 3.95 4.46
CA GLU A 2 0.07 3.43 5.30
C GLU A 2 -1.23 4.09 4.85
N ARG A 3 -2.25 3.27 4.56
CA ARG A 3 -3.58 3.74 4.22
C ARG A 3 -4.39 3.93 5.50
N ILE A 4 -5.04 5.08 5.63
CA ILE A 4 -5.99 5.31 6.72
C ILE A 4 -7.27 4.54 6.42
N ASP A 5 -7.73 3.72 7.37
CA ASP A 5 -9.05 3.11 7.33
C ASP A 5 -10.08 4.10 7.85
N LEU A 6 -10.63 4.90 6.94
CA LEU A 6 -11.62 5.94 7.26
C LEU A 6 -12.89 5.37 7.90
N PHE A 7 -13.29 4.14 7.54
CA PHE A 7 -14.48 3.53 8.11
C PHE A 7 -14.24 3.14 9.57
N GLN A 8 -13.09 2.53 9.87
CA GLN A 8 -12.75 2.23 11.26
C GLN A 8 -12.57 3.50 12.10
N LEU A 9 -11.94 4.55 11.56
CA LEU A 9 -11.80 5.82 12.26
C LEU A 9 -13.17 6.44 12.59
N TYR A 10 -14.10 6.42 11.63
CA TYR A 10 -15.49 6.82 11.84
C TYR A 10 -16.19 5.97 12.91
N SER A 11 -15.98 4.65 12.87
CA SER A 11 -16.61 3.70 13.80
C SER A 11 -16.18 3.96 15.23
N ILE A 12 -14.88 4.21 15.47
CA ILE A 12 -14.36 4.63 16.78
C ILE A 12 -15.07 5.89 17.27
N GLY A 13 -15.18 6.92 16.42
CA GLY A 13 -15.90 8.14 16.78
C GLY A 13 -17.35 7.88 17.19
N SER A 14 -18.06 7.03 16.45
CA SER A 14 -19.46 6.64 16.73
C SER A 14 -19.61 5.89 18.06
N GLU A 15 -18.62 5.09 18.45
CA GLU A 15 -18.64 4.31 19.69
C GLU A 15 -18.24 5.13 20.92
N LEU A 16 -17.40 6.16 20.75
CA LEU A 16 -16.99 7.07 21.83
C LEU A 16 -18.02 8.16 22.11
N HIS A 17 -18.67 8.68 21.06
CA HIS A 17 -19.58 9.83 21.18
C HIS A 17 -20.71 9.65 22.22
N PRO A 18 -21.34 8.47 22.38
CA PRO A 18 -22.35 8.24 23.41
C PRO A 18 -21.86 8.54 24.83
N ILE A 19 -20.57 8.40 25.15
CA ILE A 19 -20.05 8.78 26.47
C ILE A 19 -20.16 10.29 26.68
N ALA A 20 -19.90 11.11 25.67
CA ALA A 20 -20.05 12.57 25.80
C ALA A 20 -21.50 13.01 26.03
N VAL A 21 -22.48 12.24 25.52
CA VAL A 21 -23.91 12.58 25.52
C VAL A 21 -24.70 11.95 26.68
N VAL A 22 -24.40 10.70 27.02
CA VAL A 22 -25.14 9.92 28.04
C VAL A 22 -24.80 10.39 29.46
N VAL A 23 -23.74 11.18 29.64
CA VAL A 23 -23.36 11.76 30.94
C VAL A 23 -24.27 12.94 31.30
N SER A 24 -25.31 12.66 32.09
CA SER A 24 -26.11 13.66 32.82
C SER A 24 -26.19 13.29 34.31
N ASP A 25 -26.70 14.20 35.15
CA ASP A 25 -26.81 13.97 36.60
C ASP A 25 -27.78 12.82 36.97
N ASP A 26 -28.56 12.33 36.00
CA ASP A 26 -29.54 11.25 36.15
C ASP A 26 -29.13 9.96 35.43
N THR A 27 -27.87 9.82 35.01
CA THR A 27 -27.41 8.59 34.34
C THR A 27 -27.46 7.41 35.32
N THR A 28 -28.12 6.33 34.89
CA THR A 28 -28.17 5.07 35.62
C THR A 28 -27.18 4.06 35.06
N VAL A 29 -26.80 3.08 35.88
CA VAL A 29 -25.92 1.98 35.45
C VAL A 29 -26.46 1.24 34.22
N GLY A 30 -27.78 1.01 34.14
CA GLY A 30 -28.39 0.36 32.98
C GLY A 30 -28.28 1.18 31.68
N ARG A 31 -28.37 2.52 31.78
CA ARG A 31 -28.19 3.40 30.62
C ARG A 31 -26.73 3.55 30.21
N LEU A 32 -25.80 3.47 31.16
CA LEU A 32 -24.37 3.61 30.88
C LEU A 32 -23.73 2.35 30.30
N PHE A 33 -24.26 1.16 30.64
CA PHE A 33 -23.59 -0.11 30.36
C PHE A 33 -23.11 -0.26 28.91
N MET A 34 -24.02 -0.23 27.93
CA MET A 34 -23.65 -0.41 26.51
C MET A 34 -22.72 0.70 25.99
N PRO A 35 -22.99 2.00 26.21
CA PRO A 35 -22.06 3.07 25.89
C PRO A 35 -20.65 2.87 26.44
N LEU A 36 -20.53 2.45 27.71
CA LEU A 36 -19.24 2.22 28.37
C LEU A 36 -18.49 1.04 27.77
N MET A 37 -19.17 -0.06 27.49
CA MET A 37 -18.54 -1.22 26.85
C MET A 37 -18.02 -0.90 25.46
N ASN A 38 -18.82 -0.20 24.66
CA ASN A 38 -18.43 0.19 23.30
C ASN A 38 -17.25 1.18 23.32
N ALA A 39 -17.30 2.20 24.17
CA ALA A 39 -16.24 3.20 24.26
C ALA A 39 -14.92 2.60 24.75
N SER A 40 -14.95 1.71 25.74
CA SER A 40 -13.74 1.02 26.19
C SER A 40 -13.13 0.16 25.09
N ALA A 41 -13.95 -0.61 24.35
CA ALA A 41 -13.46 -1.39 23.22
C ALA A 41 -12.88 -0.50 22.10
N ALA A 42 -13.51 0.63 21.82
CA ALA A 42 -13.06 1.59 20.82
C ALA A 42 -11.71 2.23 21.18
N ILE A 43 -11.51 2.61 22.45
CA ILE A 43 -10.22 3.13 22.91
C ILE A 43 -9.11 2.07 22.89
N GLU A 44 -9.40 0.82 23.24
CA GLU A 44 -8.39 -0.23 23.12
C GLU A 44 -7.99 -0.46 21.65
N ARG A 45 -8.94 -0.44 20.72
CA ARG A 45 -8.62 -0.48 19.28
C ARG A 45 -7.78 0.72 18.83
N LEU A 46 -8.11 1.92 19.33
CA LEU A 46 -7.38 3.14 19.00
C LEU A 46 -5.92 3.12 19.49
N LEU A 47 -5.69 2.53 20.67
CA LEU A 47 -4.36 2.45 21.31
C LEU A 47 -3.57 1.20 20.90
N GLY A 48 -4.24 0.21 20.34
CA GLY A 48 -3.69 -1.08 19.95
C GLY A 48 -2.75 -1.04 18.74
N PRO A 49 -2.19 -2.22 18.38
CA PRO A 49 -1.30 -2.36 17.23
C PRO A 49 -2.03 -2.12 15.90
N ASP A 50 -3.33 -2.41 15.84
CA ASP A 50 -4.17 -2.28 14.65
C ASP A 50 -4.91 -0.93 14.58
N ALA A 51 -4.33 0.13 15.15
CA ALA A 51 -4.95 1.46 15.17
C ALA A 51 -5.25 1.95 13.74
N PRO A 52 -6.45 2.50 13.47
CA PRO A 52 -6.89 2.82 12.10
C PRO A 52 -6.18 4.04 11.49
N ALA A 53 -5.49 4.81 12.32
CA ALA A 53 -4.67 5.93 11.92
C ALA A 53 -3.47 6.06 12.87
N ARG A 54 -2.38 6.62 12.36
CA ARG A 54 -1.26 7.03 13.19
C ARG A 54 -1.66 8.26 14.02
N LEU A 55 -1.64 8.11 15.33
CA LEU A 55 -1.92 9.16 16.31
C LEU A 55 -0.64 9.50 17.05
N ASP A 56 -0.16 10.72 16.86
CA ASP A 56 1.13 11.16 17.40
C ASP A 56 0.96 11.92 18.73
N PHE A 57 -0.12 12.69 18.92
CA PHE A 57 -0.27 13.54 20.11
C PHE A 57 -1.43 13.14 21.02
N CYS A 58 -2.52 12.56 20.52
CA CYS A 58 -3.70 12.26 21.37
C CYS A 58 -3.58 10.96 22.19
N ARG A 59 -2.48 10.20 22.06
CA ARG A 59 -2.29 8.94 22.79
C ARG A 59 -2.32 9.08 24.32
N PRO A 60 -1.67 10.08 24.95
CA PRO A 60 -1.76 10.28 26.40
C PRO A 60 -3.18 10.55 26.87
N ASP A 61 -3.93 11.39 26.17
CA ASP A 61 -5.33 11.70 26.50
C ASP A 61 -6.26 10.51 26.26
N ALA A 62 -6.01 9.71 25.21
CA ALA A 62 -6.72 8.45 25.00
C ALA A 62 -6.44 7.43 26.13
N ALA A 63 -5.20 7.36 26.61
CA ALA A 63 -4.84 6.51 27.75
C ALA A 63 -5.48 6.99 29.07
N LEU A 64 -5.60 8.32 29.24
CA LEU A 64 -6.33 8.91 30.36
C LEU A 64 -7.82 8.56 30.29
N LEU A 65 -8.45 8.72 29.12
CA LEU A 65 -9.83 8.32 28.89
C LEU A 65 -10.03 6.83 29.17
N ARG A 66 -9.16 5.96 28.66
CA ARG A 66 -9.17 4.52 28.97
C ARG A 66 -9.23 4.25 30.47
N ARG A 67 -8.38 4.94 31.24
CA ARG A 67 -8.31 4.78 32.69
C ARG A 67 -9.64 5.17 33.35
N GLU A 68 -10.21 6.32 32.98
CA GLU A 68 -11.48 6.78 33.57
C GLU A 68 -12.65 5.86 33.20
N LEU A 69 -12.70 5.35 31.96
CA LEU A 69 -13.67 4.31 31.58
C LEU A 69 -13.46 3.03 32.38
N GLY A 70 -12.21 2.60 32.59
CA GLY A 70 -11.87 1.46 33.43
C GLY A 70 -12.28 1.65 34.89
N ASN A 71 -12.13 2.86 35.44
CA ASN A 71 -12.59 3.19 36.80
C ASN A 71 -14.11 3.03 36.94
N LEU A 72 -14.89 3.48 35.95
CA LEU A 72 -16.34 3.28 35.91
C LEU A 72 -16.70 1.80 35.82
N GLN A 73 -16.01 1.04 34.96
CA GLN A 73 -16.20 -0.41 34.83
C GLN A 73 -15.93 -1.13 36.15
N ASN A 74 -14.80 -0.85 36.79
CA ASN A 74 -14.40 -1.50 38.03
C ASN A 74 -15.34 -1.16 39.19
N THR A 75 -15.89 0.06 39.21
CA THR A 75 -16.76 0.51 40.31
C THR A 75 -18.17 -0.07 40.20
N TYR A 76 -18.74 -0.11 38.98
CA TYR A 76 -20.16 -0.43 38.80
C TYR A 76 -20.43 -1.76 38.12
N PHE A 77 -19.45 -2.33 37.43
CA PHE A 77 -19.66 -3.52 36.59
C PHE A 77 -18.68 -4.66 36.89
N ARG A 78 -17.93 -4.56 37.99
CA ARG A 78 -17.07 -5.63 38.49
C ARG A 78 -17.27 -5.88 39.97
N ASP A 79 -17.08 -7.13 40.37
CA ASP A 79 -17.05 -7.54 41.77
C ASP A 79 -15.66 -7.30 42.40
N GLY A 80 -15.52 -7.62 43.69
CA GLY A 80 -14.26 -7.48 44.42
C GLY A 80 -13.13 -8.42 43.95
N GLU A 81 -13.45 -9.42 43.13
CA GLU A 81 -12.51 -10.34 42.50
C GLU A 81 -12.15 -9.91 41.05
N GLY A 82 -12.83 -8.88 40.54
CA GLY A 82 -12.64 -8.34 39.20
C GLY A 82 -13.46 -9.03 38.11
N ASN A 83 -14.40 -9.91 38.44
CA ASN A 83 -15.29 -10.53 37.46
C ASN A 83 -16.41 -9.56 37.03
N TRP A 84 -16.90 -9.72 35.80
CA TRP A 84 -18.03 -8.94 35.32
C TRP A 84 -19.30 -9.25 36.12
N THR A 85 -19.92 -8.20 36.64
CA THR A 85 -21.20 -8.27 37.33
C THR A 85 -22.09 -7.11 36.90
N PHE A 86 -23.38 -7.35 36.76
CA PHE A 86 -24.34 -6.29 36.50
C PHE A 86 -25.05 -5.96 37.82
N PRO A 87 -25.11 -4.68 38.24
CA PRO A 87 -25.82 -4.30 39.46
C PRO A 87 -27.26 -4.83 39.47
N PRO A 88 -27.76 -5.38 40.58
CA PRO A 88 -29.13 -5.87 40.66
C PRO A 88 -30.19 -4.80 40.34
N ASP A 89 -29.88 -3.54 40.66
CA ASP A 89 -30.70 -2.38 40.31
C ASP A 89 -30.09 -1.62 39.12
N GLY A 90 -30.67 -1.82 37.94
CA GLY A 90 -30.31 -1.10 36.72
C GLY A 90 -30.60 0.41 36.77
N ASN A 91 -31.41 0.87 37.72
CA ASN A 91 -31.74 2.28 37.94
C ASN A 91 -30.82 2.95 38.97
N LEU A 92 -29.84 2.23 39.52
CA LEU A 92 -28.82 2.81 40.37
C LEU A 92 -28.17 4.00 39.67
N LYS A 93 -28.27 5.17 40.28
CA LYS A 93 -27.67 6.40 39.77
C LYS A 93 -26.16 6.37 39.97
N ILE A 94 -25.44 6.89 38.97
CA ILE A 94 -24.00 7.02 39.02
C ILE A 94 -23.63 8.34 39.69
N GLU A 95 -22.60 8.33 40.54
CA GLU A 95 -22.16 9.55 41.20
C GLU A 95 -21.66 10.59 40.18
N ALA A 96 -22.19 11.82 40.26
CA ALA A 96 -21.91 12.88 39.30
C ALA A 96 -20.40 13.20 39.14
N TRP A 97 -19.62 13.10 40.23
CA TRP A 97 -18.18 13.37 40.19
C TRP A 97 -17.39 12.31 39.40
N ARG A 98 -17.84 11.04 39.39
CA ARG A 98 -17.23 9.97 38.58
C ARG A 98 -17.53 10.18 37.11
N MET A 99 -18.76 10.58 36.82
CA MET A 99 -19.20 10.94 35.48
C MET A 99 -18.44 12.16 34.94
N TYR A 100 -18.16 13.15 35.79
CA TYR A 100 -17.35 14.33 35.47
C TYR A 100 -15.93 13.96 35.03
N GLY A 101 -15.28 12.98 35.69
CA GLY A 101 -13.96 12.48 35.32
C GLY A 101 -13.91 11.94 33.89
N ALA A 102 -14.81 11.01 33.55
CA ALA A 102 -14.89 10.44 32.21
C ALA A 102 -15.26 11.49 31.14
N LYS A 103 -16.18 12.41 31.45
CA LYS A 103 -16.58 13.48 30.54
C LYS A 103 -15.42 14.44 30.21
N ASN A 104 -14.65 14.83 31.22
CA ASN A 104 -13.49 15.70 31.01
C ASN A 104 -12.36 15.00 30.25
N ALA A 105 -12.10 13.73 30.56
CA ALA A 105 -11.12 12.95 29.83
C ALA A 105 -11.52 12.81 28.35
N MET A 106 -12.81 12.61 28.07
CA MET A 106 -13.35 12.57 26.71
C MET A 106 -13.19 13.91 26.00
N ALA A 107 -13.55 15.02 26.64
CA ALA A 107 -13.39 16.36 26.06
C ALA A 107 -11.93 16.71 25.77
N ALA A 108 -11.01 16.36 26.68
CA ALA A 108 -9.57 16.53 26.49
C ALA A 108 -9.07 15.69 25.30
N PHE A 109 -9.44 14.41 25.27
CA PHE A 109 -9.12 13.53 24.14
C PHE A 109 -9.64 14.08 22.81
N GLU A 110 -10.91 14.48 22.72
CA GLU A 110 -11.49 15.04 21.48
C GLU A 110 -10.76 16.31 21.02
N ALA A 111 -10.36 17.18 21.95
CA ALA A 111 -9.62 18.41 21.62
C ALA A 111 -8.25 18.12 21.01
N VAL A 112 -7.51 17.18 21.59
CA VAL A 112 -6.17 16.79 21.07
C VAL A 112 -6.31 15.93 19.82
N PHE A 113 -7.27 15.01 19.77
CA PHE A 113 -7.56 14.20 18.59
C PHE A 113 -7.94 15.07 17.39
N ARG A 114 -8.73 16.13 17.58
CA ARG A 114 -8.99 17.13 16.53
C ARG A 114 -7.69 17.75 16.00
N THR A 115 -6.76 18.06 16.90
CA THR A 115 -5.45 18.61 16.51
C THR A 115 -4.65 17.60 15.70
N ASP A 116 -4.64 16.31 16.09
CA ASP A 116 -4.01 15.22 15.32
C ASP A 116 -4.61 15.12 13.92
N MET A 117 -5.94 15.10 13.82
CA MET A 117 -6.64 14.99 12.53
C MET A 117 -6.38 16.20 11.63
N GLN A 118 -6.31 17.41 12.19
CA GLN A 118 -5.98 18.62 11.43
C GLN A 118 -4.53 18.66 10.95
N ARG A 119 -3.61 18.02 11.68
CA ARG A 119 -2.19 17.94 11.30
C ARG A 119 -1.89 16.76 10.38
N SER A 120 -2.76 15.74 10.37
CA SER A 120 -2.63 14.58 9.50
C SER A 120 -2.72 14.99 8.04
N ALA A 121 -1.72 14.60 7.26
CA ALA A 121 -1.64 14.90 5.84
C ALA A 121 -2.56 13.95 5.04
N THR A 122 -3.86 14.27 5.03
CA THR A 122 -4.87 13.50 4.30
C THR A 122 -5.09 14.10 2.92
N TYR A 123 -4.84 13.30 1.88
CA TYR A 123 -4.99 13.73 0.49
C TYR A 123 -6.03 12.87 -0.22
N LEU A 124 -6.87 13.52 -1.02
CA LEU A 124 -7.68 12.82 -2.02
C LEU A 124 -6.82 12.58 -3.25
N VAL A 125 -6.58 11.32 -3.57
CA VAL A 125 -5.88 10.94 -4.79
C VAL A 125 -6.93 10.68 -5.88
N PRO A 126 -6.93 11.45 -6.99
CA PRO A 126 -7.90 11.23 -8.05
C PRO A 126 -7.61 9.93 -8.79
N LYS A 127 -8.66 9.33 -9.35
CA LYS A 127 -8.51 8.19 -10.26
C LYS A 127 -7.61 8.56 -11.44
N ARG A 128 -6.73 7.63 -11.84
CA ARG A 128 -5.84 7.78 -12.99
C ARG A 128 -6.29 6.83 -14.10
N GLY A 129 -6.80 7.38 -15.21
CA GLY A 129 -7.27 6.60 -16.35
C GLY A 129 -8.26 5.50 -15.95
N THR A 130 -8.00 4.28 -16.41
CA THR A 130 -8.82 3.09 -16.11
C THR A 130 -8.32 2.27 -14.92
N TYR A 131 -7.22 2.66 -14.27
CA TYR A 131 -6.62 1.90 -13.18
C TYR A 131 -7.49 1.90 -11.92
N ASP A 132 -7.52 0.77 -11.21
CA ASP A 132 -7.89 0.75 -9.80
C ASP A 132 -6.76 1.42 -8.99
N LEU A 133 -7.12 2.30 -8.06
CA LEU A 133 -6.14 3.09 -7.33
C LEU A 133 -5.36 2.25 -6.32
N GLY A 134 -6.02 1.29 -5.67
CA GLY A 134 -5.36 0.39 -4.72
C GLY A 134 -4.33 -0.49 -5.43
N ASP A 135 -4.72 -1.09 -6.55
CA ASP A 135 -3.81 -1.87 -7.38
C ASP A 135 -2.66 -1.02 -7.91
N LEU A 136 -2.93 0.21 -8.37
CA LEU A 136 -1.88 1.09 -8.88
C LEU A 136 -0.87 1.49 -7.79
N VAL A 137 -1.29 1.64 -6.53
CA VAL A 137 -0.44 2.08 -5.41
C VAL A 137 0.38 0.94 -4.80
N ASP A 138 -0.21 -0.25 -4.68
CA ASP A 138 0.39 -1.35 -3.91
C ASP A 138 0.75 -2.57 -4.75
N ARG A 139 0.10 -2.75 -5.91
CA ARG A 139 0.19 -3.99 -6.71
C ARG A 139 0.25 -3.71 -8.21
N ALA A 140 0.93 -2.64 -8.62
CA ALA A 140 0.91 -2.20 -10.03
C ALA A 140 1.46 -3.27 -11.00
N ASN A 141 2.33 -4.15 -10.50
CA ASN A 141 2.84 -5.29 -11.23
C ASN A 141 1.78 -6.36 -11.53
N GLU A 142 0.63 -6.40 -10.84
CA GLU A 142 -0.48 -7.32 -11.16
C GLU A 142 -1.14 -7.02 -12.51
N THR A 143 -0.81 -5.89 -13.13
CA THR A 143 -1.15 -5.64 -14.52
C THR A 143 -0.47 -6.64 -15.48
N PHE A 144 0.63 -7.28 -15.07
CA PHE A 144 1.30 -8.32 -15.83
C PHE A 144 0.74 -9.72 -15.52
N PRO A 145 0.69 -10.62 -16.52
CA PRO A 145 0.45 -12.04 -16.27
C PRO A 145 1.47 -12.64 -15.28
N PRO A 146 1.07 -13.64 -14.46
CA PRO A 146 1.95 -14.26 -13.46
C PRO A 146 3.32 -14.71 -14.00
N GLU A 147 3.36 -15.31 -15.18
CA GLU A 147 4.58 -15.79 -15.84
C GLU A 147 5.56 -14.67 -16.18
N VAL A 148 5.04 -13.48 -16.51
CA VAL A 148 5.87 -12.29 -16.76
C VAL A 148 6.44 -11.78 -15.44
N ARG A 149 5.64 -11.72 -14.37
CA ARG A 149 6.10 -11.28 -13.04
C ARG A 149 7.22 -12.16 -12.48
N VAL A 150 7.14 -13.47 -12.67
CA VAL A 150 8.21 -14.40 -12.28
C VAL A 150 9.49 -14.11 -13.05
N THR A 151 9.37 -13.81 -14.35
CA THR A 151 10.52 -13.54 -15.23
C THR A 151 11.19 -12.21 -14.93
N MET A 152 10.40 -11.19 -14.56
CA MET A 152 10.87 -9.86 -14.18
C MET A 152 11.86 -9.89 -13.00
N GLY A 153 11.65 -10.80 -12.06
CA GLY A 153 12.40 -10.85 -10.81
C GLY A 153 12.01 -9.73 -9.83
N PRO A 154 12.49 -9.80 -8.57
CA PRO A 154 12.02 -8.94 -7.49
C PRO A 154 12.30 -7.46 -7.75
N LEU A 155 13.52 -7.11 -8.19
CA LEU A 155 13.90 -5.71 -8.44
C LEU A 155 12.97 -5.04 -9.46
N ALA A 156 12.73 -5.66 -10.61
CA ALA A 156 11.85 -5.09 -11.62
C ALA A 156 10.39 -4.98 -11.15
N ASN A 157 9.91 -5.94 -10.35
CA ASN A 157 8.58 -5.85 -9.73
C ASN A 157 8.48 -4.65 -8.79
N ASP A 158 9.46 -4.47 -7.89
CA ASP A 158 9.48 -3.37 -6.91
C ASP A 158 9.58 -1.99 -7.59
N GLU A 159 10.40 -1.87 -8.64
CA GLU A 159 10.49 -0.67 -9.46
C GLU A 159 9.16 -0.38 -10.16
N TYR A 160 8.50 -1.39 -10.71
CA TYR A 160 7.23 -1.20 -11.41
C TYR A 160 6.09 -0.83 -10.45
N ILE A 161 6.05 -1.41 -9.24
CA ILE A 161 5.13 -1.01 -8.17
C ILE A 161 5.39 0.44 -7.77
N SER A 162 6.66 0.83 -7.62
CA SER A 162 7.05 2.21 -7.31
C SER A 162 6.63 3.18 -8.42
N ALA A 163 6.75 2.78 -9.69
CA ALA A 163 6.29 3.56 -10.84
C ALA A 163 4.78 3.82 -10.79
N GLY A 164 3.99 2.77 -10.53
CA GLY A 164 2.54 2.88 -10.37
C GLY A 164 2.15 3.80 -9.21
N ARG A 165 2.81 3.64 -8.06
CA ARG A 165 2.60 4.52 -6.90
C ARG A 165 2.91 5.98 -7.22
N CYS A 166 4.05 6.27 -7.83
CA CYS A 166 4.38 7.63 -8.25
C CYS A 166 3.33 8.21 -9.19
N TYR A 167 2.83 7.41 -10.14
CA TYR A 167 1.78 7.83 -11.06
C TYR A 167 0.46 8.16 -10.34
N ALA A 168 0.03 7.30 -9.41
CA ALA A 168 -1.16 7.53 -8.59
C ALA A 168 -1.11 8.91 -7.90
N PHE A 169 0.00 9.21 -7.22
CA PHE A 169 0.20 10.45 -6.45
C PHE A 169 0.60 11.67 -7.29
N GLY A 170 0.63 11.58 -8.62
CA GLY A 170 0.96 12.71 -9.49
C GLY A 170 2.45 13.07 -9.53
N LEU A 171 3.32 12.15 -9.13
CA LEU A 171 4.78 12.29 -9.20
C LEU A 171 5.28 11.75 -10.55
N TYR A 172 4.83 12.39 -11.63
CA TYR A 172 4.94 11.86 -13.00
C TYR A 172 6.37 11.58 -13.47
N THR A 173 7.30 12.52 -13.28
CA THR A 173 8.72 12.29 -13.63
C THR A 173 9.32 11.12 -12.86
N ALA A 174 8.98 10.97 -11.57
CA ALA A 174 9.45 9.85 -10.76
C ALA A 174 8.86 8.51 -11.23
N SER A 175 7.59 8.51 -11.66
CA SER A 175 6.96 7.34 -12.28
C SER A 175 7.74 6.89 -13.52
N GLY A 176 8.07 7.83 -14.41
CA GLY A 176 8.89 7.55 -15.59
C GLY A 176 10.26 6.96 -15.26
N TYR A 177 10.97 7.52 -14.27
CA TYR A 177 12.26 6.95 -13.82
C TYR A 177 12.13 5.51 -13.31
N HIS A 178 11.14 5.24 -12.47
CA HIS A 178 10.89 3.89 -11.95
C HIS A 178 10.48 2.92 -13.08
N SER A 179 9.69 3.37 -14.05
CA SER A 179 9.38 2.59 -15.26
C SER A 179 10.63 2.23 -16.06
N CYS A 180 11.54 3.18 -16.29
CA CYS A 180 12.80 2.91 -16.96
C CYS A 180 13.69 1.93 -16.15
N ARG A 181 13.75 2.07 -14.82
CA ARG A 181 14.52 1.15 -13.96
C ARG A 181 13.94 -0.27 -13.97
N ALA A 182 12.62 -0.41 -13.99
CA ALA A 182 11.96 -1.70 -14.14
C ALA A 182 12.33 -2.38 -15.47
N ILE A 183 12.31 -1.62 -16.58
CA ILE A 183 12.76 -2.13 -17.89
C ILE A 183 14.23 -2.54 -17.82
N GLU A 184 15.09 -1.68 -17.26
CA GLU A 184 16.53 -1.94 -17.18
C GLU A 184 16.84 -3.24 -16.42
N ALA A 185 16.17 -3.48 -15.29
CA ALA A 185 16.35 -4.70 -14.51
C ALA A 185 16.05 -5.97 -15.33
N VAL A 186 14.99 -5.96 -16.14
CA VAL A 186 14.67 -7.08 -17.05
C VAL A 186 15.63 -7.12 -18.24
N PHE A 187 16.01 -5.95 -18.76
CA PHE A 187 16.86 -5.81 -19.94
C PHE A 187 18.28 -6.36 -19.69
N ARG A 188 18.81 -6.18 -18.49
CA ARG A 188 20.11 -6.73 -18.09
C ARG A 188 20.11 -8.26 -18.06
N GLU A 189 19.04 -8.88 -17.57
CA GLU A 189 18.88 -10.34 -17.64
C GLU A 189 18.69 -10.82 -19.07
N TYR A 190 17.90 -10.09 -19.87
CA TYR A 190 17.72 -10.34 -21.29
C TYR A 190 19.07 -10.31 -22.03
N TYR A 191 19.89 -9.29 -21.78
CA TYR A 191 21.23 -9.17 -22.35
C TYR A 191 22.12 -10.36 -22.01
N ARG A 192 22.17 -10.75 -20.73
CA ARG A 192 22.95 -11.88 -20.25
C ARG A 192 22.55 -13.19 -20.92
N LEU A 193 21.24 -13.43 -21.07
CA LEU A 193 20.72 -14.63 -21.71
C LEU A 193 21.17 -14.77 -23.17
N PHE A 194 21.09 -13.70 -23.96
CA PHE A 194 21.36 -13.75 -25.39
C PHE A 194 22.85 -13.63 -25.74
N THR A 195 23.64 -12.96 -24.90
CA THR A 195 25.07 -12.74 -25.18
C THR A 195 25.98 -13.70 -24.42
N GLY A 196 25.47 -14.32 -23.34
CA GLY A 196 26.26 -15.10 -22.39
C GLY A 196 27.25 -14.27 -21.56
N LYS A 197 27.27 -12.94 -21.73
CA LYS A 197 28.21 -12.05 -21.04
C LYS A 197 27.65 -11.67 -19.67
N ALA A 198 28.55 -11.62 -18.69
CA ALA A 198 28.23 -11.01 -17.41
C ALA A 198 28.01 -9.50 -17.61
N ASP A 199 26.97 -8.97 -16.97
CA ASP A 199 26.74 -7.55 -16.86
C ASP A 199 27.48 -7.01 -15.63
N ASN A 200 28.43 -6.11 -15.85
CA ASN A 200 29.24 -5.53 -14.78
C ASN A 200 28.62 -4.25 -14.19
N GLY A 201 27.42 -3.88 -14.65
CA GLY A 201 26.69 -2.70 -14.20
C GLY A 201 27.24 -1.38 -14.71
N LYS A 202 28.21 -1.40 -15.64
CA LYS A 202 28.84 -0.19 -16.21
C LYS A 202 28.29 0.15 -17.59
N GLU A 203 27.77 -0.87 -18.25
CA GLU A 203 27.20 -0.82 -19.58
C GLU A 203 25.94 0.06 -19.58
N GLN A 204 25.92 1.04 -20.48
CA GLN A 204 24.73 1.84 -20.76
C GLN A 204 23.80 1.07 -21.69
N TRP A 205 22.53 1.48 -21.78
CA TRP A 205 21.56 0.81 -22.65
C TRP A 205 22.02 0.74 -24.12
N GLY A 206 22.75 1.76 -24.60
CA GLY A 206 23.32 1.75 -25.95
C GLY A 206 24.32 0.60 -26.15
N ASP A 207 25.17 0.33 -25.16
CA ASP A 207 26.16 -0.75 -25.21
C ASP A 207 25.47 -2.13 -25.20
N LEU A 208 24.43 -2.27 -24.37
CA LEU A 208 23.64 -3.49 -24.27
C LEU A 208 22.91 -3.79 -25.59
N ILE A 209 22.24 -2.79 -26.18
CA ILE A 209 21.57 -2.92 -27.49
C ILE A 209 22.60 -3.28 -28.57
N GLY A 210 23.73 -2.57 -28.64
CA GLY A 210 24.77 -2.85 -29.64
C GLY A 210 25.42 -4.22 -29.47
N GLY A 211 25.47 -4.76 -28.25
CA GLY A 211 25.89 -6.15 -28.02
C GLY A 211 24.87 -7.17 -28.51
N LEU A 212 23.58 -6.90 -28.32
CA LEU A 212 22.48 -7.77 -28.77
C LEU A 212 22.34 -7.79 -30.29
N GLU A 213 22.59 -6.67 -30.97
CA GLU A 213 22.56 -6.58 -32.44
C GLU A 213 23.69 -7.37 -33.11
N LYS A 214 24.76 -7.67 -32.36
CA LYS A 214 25.87 -8.51 -32.82
C LYS A 214 25.64 -9.99 -32.58
N CYS A 215 24.55 -10.38 -31.89
CA CYS A 215 24.21 -11.78 -31.71
C CYS A 215 23.86 -12.42 -33.05
N SER A 216 24.40 -13.61 -33.29
CA SER A 216 24.17 -14.41 -34.50
C SER A 216 23.99 -15.88 -34.14
N GLY A 217 23.29 -16.65 -34.98
CA GLY A 217 23.08 -18.08 -34.77
C GLY A 217 21.76 -18.38 -34.03
N ALA A 218 21.77 -19.29 -33.05
CA ALA A 218 20.55 -19.79 -32.41
C ALA A 218 19.93 -18.83 -31.36
N LEU A 219 20.74 -17.92 -30.81
CA LEU A 219 20.35 -16.94 -29.79
C LEU A 219 20.40 -15.54 -30.38
N VAL A 220 19.39 -15.21 -31.19
CA VAL A 220 19.18 -13.87 -31.74
C VAL A 220 17.91 -13.27 -31.14
N PRO A 221 17.99 -12.06 -30.53
CA PRO A 221 16.84 -11.28 -30.08
C PRO A 221 15.82 -11.04 -31.20
N GLU A 222 14.53 -11.08 -30.92
CA GLU A 222 13.54 -10.71 -31.94
C GLU A 222 13.66 -9.21 -32.27
N PRO A 223 13.66 -8.81 -33.55
CA PRO A 223 13.79 -7.41 -33.96
C PRO A 223 12.73 -6.49 -33.33
N LYS A 224 11.51 -7.02 -33.11
CA LYS A 224 10.42 -6.29 -32.48
C LYS A 224 10.76 -5.89 -31.04
N THR A 225 11.30 -6.81 -30.24
CA THR A 225 11.66 -6.53 -28.84
C THR A 225 12.80 -5.53 -28.77
N LEU A 226 13.83 -5.67 -29.61
CA LEU A 226 14.89 -4.67 -29.74
C LEU A 226 14.35 -3.28 -30.12
N SER A 227 13.35 -3.22 -31.00
CA SER A 227 12.73 -1.95 -31.39
C SER A 227 12.03 -1.24 -30.22
N HIS A 228 11.33 -1.98 -29.35
CA HIS A 228 10.72 -1.40 -28.15
C HIS A 228 11.78 -0.86 -27.17
N ILE A 229 12.85 -1.62 -26.92
CA ILE A 229 13.93 -1.20 -26.03
C ILE A 229 14.62 0.05 -26.57
N ARG A 230 14.88 0.10 -27.88
CA ARG A 230 15.48 1.26 -28.55
C ARG A 230 14.57 2.49 -28.48
N HIS A 231 13.26 2.31 -28.68
CA HIS A 231 12.29 3.39 -28.56
C HIS A 231 12.35 4.03 -27.17
N VAL A 232 12.26 3.22 -26.10
CA VAL A 232 12.37 3.73 -24.73
C VAL A 232 13.70 4.44 -24.49
N LYS A 233 14.82 3.87 -24.96
CA LYS A 233 16.13 4.50 -24.81
C LYS A 233 16.14 5.90 -25.42
N ASP A 234 15.69 6.02 -26.66
CA ASP A 234 15.88 7.21 -27.48
C ASP A 234 14.86 8.31 -27.18
N PHE A 235 13.60 7.95 -26.94
CA PHE A 235 12.49 8.91 -26.78
C PHE A 235 12.07 9.16 -25.34
N ASP A 236 12.39 8.25 -24.41
CA ASP A 236 11.96 8.37 -23.02
C ASP A 236 13.15 8.50 -22.05
N ARG A 237 13.94 7.44 -21.90
CA ARG A 237 15.01 7.34 -20.88
C ARG A 237 16.09 8.39 -21.06
N ASN A 238 16.63 8.55 -22.27
CA ASN A 238 17.71 9.51 -22.50
C ASN A 238 17.27 10.95 -22.31
N PRO A 239 16.11 11.39 -22.86
CA PRO A 239 15.55 12.69 -22.51
C PRO A 239 15.35 12.86 -21.00
N LEU A 240 14.78 11.85 -20.32
CA LEU A 240 14.53 11.90 -18.87
C LEU A 240 15.80 11.96 -18.02
N ALA A 241 16.95 11.52 -18.52
CA ALA A 241 18.20 11.64 -17.79
C ALA A 241 18.64 13.12 -17.60
N HIS A 242 18.07 14.06 -18.36
CA HIS A 242 18.37 15.48 -18.25
C HIS A 242 17.47 16.17 -17.20
N VAL A 243 18.06 16.94 -16.28
CA VAL A 243 17.37 17.59 -15.13
C VAL A 243 16.17 18.47 -15.49
N ARG A 244 16.12 18.99 -16.73
CA ARG A 244 15.02 19.84 -17.22
C ARG A 244 13.87 19.07 -17.86
N ALA A 245 14.05 17.77 -18.13
CA ALA A 245 12.99 16.93 -18.65
C ALA A 245 12.08 16.54 -17.48
N VAL A 246 10.83 16.96 -17.57
CA VAL A 246 9.77 16.61 -16.61
C VAL A 246 8.62 16.01 -17.38
N LEU A 247 8.01 14.98 -16.83
CA LEU A 247 6.82 14.37 -17.42
C LEU A 247 5.57 15.03 -16.86
N ASP A 248 4.59 15.24 -17.72
CA ASP A 248 3.23 15.48 -17.27
C ASP A 248 2.47 14.15 -17.04
N ALA A 249 1.18 14.25 -16.73
CA ALA A 249 0.34 13.09 -16.48
C ALA A 249 0.24 12.16 -17.69
N THR A 250 0.15 12.74 -18.89
CA THR A 250 -0.04 12.02 -20.13
C THR A 250 1.25 11.33 -20.55
N ASP A 251 2.39 12.01 -20.47
CA ASP A 251 3.68 11.41 -20.78
C ASP A 251 4.02 10.25 -19.82
N ALA A 252 3.73 10.43 -18.52
CA ALA A 252 3.94 9.37 -17.54
C ALA A 252 3.02 8.16 -17.76
N ASP A 253 1.74 8.39 -18.13
CA ASP A 253 0.82 7.30 -18.49
C ASP A 253 1.35 6.49 -19.68
N MET A 254 1.79 7.20 -20.73
CA MET A 254 2.35 6.58 -21.93
C MET A 254 3.59 5.75 -21.60
N LEU A 255 4.57 6.32 -20.88
CA LEU A 255 5.79 5.60 -20.51
C LEU A 255 5.51 4.44 -19.56
N PHE A 256 4.59 4.61 -18.60
CA PHE A 256 4.17 3.53 -17.72
C PHE A 256 3.57 2.36 -18.52
N ALA A 257 2.61 2.64 -19.42
CA ALA A 257 2.03 1.63 -20.29
C ALA A 257 3.06 1.00 -21.25
N TYR A 258 3.94 1.80 -21.84
CA TYR A 258 4.96 1.32 -22.78
C TYR A 258 6.04 0.48 -22.09
N SER A 259 6.34 0.78 -20.82
CA SER A 259 7.22 -0.05 -20.00
C SER A 259 6.66 -1.46 -19.80
N LYS A 260 5.33 -1.59 -19.61
CA LYS A 260 4.64 -2.87 -19.60
C LYS A 260 4.85 -3.66 -20.89
N VAL A 261 4.65 -3.01 -22.03
CA VAL A 261 4.81 -3.64 -23.35
C VAL A 261 6.24 -4.13 -23.55
N THR A 262 7.22 -3.30 -23.21
CA THR A 262 8.65 -3.60 -23.38
C THR A 262 9.08 -4.76 -22.48
N ILE A 263 8.71 -4.73 -21.20
CA ILE A 263 8.99 -5.80 -20.24
C ILE A 263 8.32 -7.11 -20.67
N THR A 264 7.06 -7.07 -21.11
CA THR A 264 6.32 -8.26 -21.54
C THR A 264 6.97 -8.91 -22.76
N ALA A 265 7.44 -8.11 -23.73
CA ALA A 265 8.14 -8.61 -24.91
C ALA A 265 9.46 -9.33 -24.54
N MET A 266 10.28 -8.72 -23.68
CA MET A 266 11.51 -9.35 -23.18
C MET A 266 11.23 -10.62 -22.39
N ALA A 267 10.25 -10.59 -21.48
CA ALA A 267 9.91 -11.74 -20.64
C ALA A 267 9.40 -12.93 -21.47
N ALA A 268 8.55 -12.68 -22.48
CA ALA A 268 8.05 -13.72 -23.37
C ALA A 268 9.19 -14.44 -24.11
N GLU A 269 10.18 -13.69 -24.60
CA GLU A 269 11.35 -14.27 -25.26
C GLU A 269 12.28 -15.01 -24.29
N ILE A 270 12.53 -14.46 -23.10
CA ILE A 270 13.29 -15.15 -22.05
C ILE A 270 12.65 -16.51 -21.76
N ASN A 271 11.34 -16.55 -21.57
CA ASN A 271 10.60 -17.78 -21.30
C ASN A 271 10.66 -18.76 -22.48
N LYS A 272 10.42 -18.30 -23.70
CA LYS A 272 10.53 -19.12 -24.91
C LYS A 272 11.91 -19.77 -25.03
N LYS A 273 12.98 -19.04 -24.72
CA LYS A 273 14.36 -19.55 -24.81
C LYS A 273 14.73 -20.47 -23.63
N ARG A 274 14.27 -20.17 -22.41
CA ARG A 274 14.43 -21.06 -21.25
C ARG A 274 13.73 -22.40 -21.47
N LEU A 275 12.54 -22.41 -22.07
CA LEU A 275 11.81 -23.62 -22.45
C LEU A 275 12.54 -24.40 -23.54
N ALA A 276 13.06 -23.72 -24.57
CA ALA A 276 13.82 -24.37 -25.65
C ALA A 276 15.17 -24.96 -25.19
N GLY A 277 15.79 -24.38 -24.16
CA GLY A 277 17.05 -24.85 -23.57
C GLY A 277 16.91 -25.92 -22.48
N SER A 278 15.69 -26.27 -22.06
CA SER A 278 15.42 -27.23 -20.99
C SER A 278 14.66 -28.46 -21.53
N PRO A 279 15.34 -29.61 -21.75
CA PRO A 279 14.73 -30.80 -22.35
C PRO A 279 13.52 -31.34 -21.56
N VAL A 280 13.47 -31.07 -20.26
CA VAL A 280 12.44 -31.57 -19.33
C VAL A 280 11.12 -30.79 -19.43
N LEU A 281 11.17 -29.49 -19.79
CA LEU A 281 9.97 -28.64 -19.89
C LEU A 281 9.29 -28.72 -21.27
N ALA A 282 10.06 -29.00 -22.33
CA ALA A 282 9.51 -29.19 -23.68
C ALA A 282 8.51 -30.36 -23.75
N LEU A 283 8.72 -31.42 -22.95
CA LEU A 283 7.85 -32.61 -22.88
C LEU A 283 6.53 -32.37 -22.12
N ALA A 284 6.49 -31.41 -21.19
CA ALA A 284 5.27 -31.12 -20.42
C ALA A 284 4.25 -30.32 -21.26
N VAL A 285 4.73 -29.43 -22.13
CA VAL A 285 3.86 -28.62 -23.00
C VAL A 285 3.33 -29.43 -24.18
N SER A 286 4.11 -30.37 -24.73
CA SER A 286 3.64 -31.26 -25.80
C SER A 286 2.52 -32.20 -25.34
N ASN A 287 2.54 -32.62 -24.08
CA ASN A 287 1.50 -33.50 -23.53
C ASN A 287 0.20 -32.76 -23.18
N ALA A 288 0.27 -31.45 -22.88
CA ALA A 288 -0.92 -30.63 -22.61
C ALA A 288 -1.62 -30.15 -23.90
N ALA A 289 -0.92 -30.12 -25.03
CA ALA A 289 -1.51 -29.81 -26.34
C ALA A 289 -2.07 -31.04 -27.08
N ALA A 290 -1.83 -32.25 -26.55
CA ALA A 290 -2.31 -33.52 -27.09
C ALA A 290 -3.49 -34.12 -26.30
N SER A 291 -4.05 -33.36 -25.35
CA SER A 291 -5.20 -33.68 -24.50
C SER A 291 -6.28 -32.62 -24.64
#